data_AF-A0A3M1J6T8-F1
#
_entry.id   AF-A0A3M1J6T8-F1
#
_cell.length_a   1.000
_cell.length_b   1.000
_cell.length_c   1.000
_cell.angle_alpha   90.00
_cell.angle_beta   90.00
_cell.angle_gamma   90.00
#
_symmetry.space_group_name_H-M   'P 1'
#
loop_
_entity.id
_entity.type
_entity.pdbx_description
1 polymer ?
#
loop_
_entity_poly.entity_id
_entity_poly.type
_entity_poly.pdbx_seq_one_letter_code
_entity_poly.pdbx_strand_id
1 'polypeptide(L)'
;VLTTILEAAVIVIVVIFLFLGNPRATVIPVVTIPLSLIGVLFLLQALGYSINLLTLLALVMAIGLVVDDAIVVVENISRHIEEGMGRRAAAILGAREIALPVIAMTITLAAVYAPIGFVGGLTGQLFREFAFTLAAAVVISGVVALTLSPMMCSRLLLRRENEGRLALFLEARLRNLGRAYAAALKGALAMRPALLALTVMIIATCGVLYVSTQKELAPTEDQGFLFTVNQAPEWTNVDYLETYTLEQYKFFAALPEFDGSFLVNGAAGPSGGFAGLILKDREDRARGDQDVIAELQPKLASLSGIRSLMFMVPTLPGSSGGPPVQFVVQTLDDPRVLYEALLELKARADASGLFIFTNTDLAFEKPQINVKIDRT
;
A
#
# COMPACT_ATOMS: atom_id res chain seq x y z
N VAL A 1 9.99 -5.29 -5.66
CA VAL A 1 10.07 -5.34 -4.18
C VAL A 1 11.48 -5.60 -3.67
N LEU A 2 12.15 -6.70 -4.05
CA LEU A 2 13.56 -6.94 -3.66
C LEU A 2 14.50 -5.80 -4.10
N THR A 3 14.32 -5.31 -5.32
CA THR A 3 14.99 -4.11 -5.85
C THR A 3 14.76 -2.90 -4.93
N THR A 4 13.51 -2.63 -4.58
CA THR A 4 13.12 -1.52 -3.69
C THR A 4 13.71 -1.65 -2.29
N ILE A 5 13.75 -2.87 -1.71
CA ILE A 5 14.39 -3.12 -0.40
C ILE A 5 15.88 -2.79 -0.46
N LEU A 6 16.56 -3.24 -1.53
CA LEU A 6 17.99 -3.02 -1.71
C LEU A 6 18.30 -1.54 -1.95
N GLU A 7 17.52 -0.86 -2.80
CA GLU A 7 17.61 0.58 -3.04
C GLU A 7 17.38 1.37 -1.75
N ALA A 8 16.33 1.05 -0.99
CA ALA A 8 16.05 1.70 0.29
C ALA A 8 17.20 1.51 1.29
N ALA A 9 17.74 0.29 1.41
CA ALA A 9 18.88 0.01 2.27
C ALA A 9 20.12 0.80 1.84
N VAL A 10 20.42 0.88 0.53
CA VAL A 10 21.55 1.66 0.01
C VAL A 10 21.37 3.15 0.30
N ILE A 11 20.19 3.72 0.05
CA ILE A 11 19.89 5.12 0.33
C ILE A 11 20.10 5.41 1.82
N VAL A 12 19.57 4.58 2.70
CA VAL A 12 19.73 4.71 4.16
C VAL A 12 21.21 4.65 4.55
N ILE A 13 21.99 3.72 4.01
CA ILE A 13 23.44 3.62 4.27
C ILE A 13 24.19 4.88 3.82
N VAL A 14 23.86 5.42 2.64
CA VAL A 14 24.47 6.65 2.12
C VAL A 14 24.16 7.84 3.03
N VAL A 15 22.91 7.98 3.46
CA VAL A 15 22.50 9.05 4.38
C VAL A 15 23.25 8.92 5.72
N ILE A 16 23.31 7.71 6.30
CA ILE A 16 24.07 7.47 7.55
C ILE A 16 25.54 7.83 7.39
N PHE A 17 26.15 7.45 6.27
CA PHE A 17 27.54 7.78 5.98
C PHE A 17 27.76 9.30 5.92
N LEU A 18 26.85 10.05 5.30
CA LEU A 18 26.91 11.51 5.23
C LEU A 18 26.77 12.17 6.62
N PHE A 19 25.92 11.63 7.50
CA PHE A 19 25.73 12.17 8.84
C PHE A 19 26.87 11.82 9.81
N LEU A 20 27.33 10.57 9.81
CA LEU A 20 28.37 10.12 10.75
C LEU A 20 29.78 10.47 10.26
N GLY A 21 30.00 10.68 8.96
CA GLY A 21 31.30 11.07 8.38
C GLY A 21 32.42 10.05 8.56
N ASN A 22 32.15 8.89 9.18
CA ASN A 22 33.12 7.87 9.53
C ASN A 22 32.62 6.49 9.09
N PRO A 23 33.31 5.82 8.15
CA PRO A 23 32.87 4.52 7.63
C PRO A 23 32.75 3.45 8.72
N ARG A 24 33.53 3.54 9.80
CA ARG A 24 33.48 2.56 10.90
C ARG A 24 32.23 2.70 11.76
N ALA A 25 31.71 3.92 11.89
CA ALA A 25 30.46 4.18 12.59
C ALA A 25 29.28 3.70 11.73
N THR A 26 29.35 3.91 10.40
CA THR A 26 28.35 3.43 9.43
C THR A 26 28.23 1.92 9.38
N VAL A 27 29.32 1.16 9.58
CA VAL A 27 29.29 -0.31 9.62
C VAL A 27 28.34 -0.85 10.69
N ILE A 28 28.11 -0.10 11.78
CA ILE A 28 27.26 -0.57 12.88
C ILE A 28 25.81 -0.71 12.40
N PRO A 29 25.13 0.35 11.89
CA PRO A 29 23.81 0.21 11.27
C PRO A 29 23.75 -0.79 10.12
N VAL A 30 24.79 -0.87 9.28
CA VAL A 30 24.86 -1.83 8.16
C VAL A 30 24.73 -3.28 8.63
N VAL A 31 25.22 -3.61 9.82
CA VAL A 31 25.11 -4.95 10.41
C VAL A 31 23.81 -5.12 11.19
N THR A 32 23.31 -4.08 11.86
CA THR A 32 22.07 -4.19 12.64
C THR A 32 20.83 -4.36 11.76
N ILE A 33 20.76 -3.71 10.59
CA ILE A 33 19.63 -3.84 9.65
C ILE A 33 19.34 -5.32 9.30
N PRO A 34 20.26 -6.09 8.69
CA PRO A 34 19.97 -7.46 8.29
C PRO A 34 19.69 -8.35 9.50
N LEU A 35 20.38 -8.15 10.62
CA LEU A 35 20.14 -8.92 11.83
C LEU A 35 18.71 -8.71 12.37
N SER A 36 18.27 -7.45 12.42
CA SER A 36 16.91 -7.12 12.85
C SER A 36 15.87 -7.69 11.89
N LEU A 37 16.07 -7.57 10.58
CA LEU A 37 15.15 -8.14 9.58
C LEU A 37 15.06 -9.67 9.69
N ILE A 38 16.18 -10.37 9.89
CA ILE A 38 16.17 -11.82 10.14
C ILE A 38 15.42 -12.16 11.42
N GLY A 39 15.61 -11.39 12.49
CA GLY A 39 14.85 -11.55 13.73
C GLY A 39 13.34 -11.38 13.50
N VAL A 40 12.94 -10.41 12.66
CA VAL A 40 11.53 -10.18 12.34
C VAL A 40 10.95 -11.35 11.58
N LEU A 41 11.66 -11.85 10.58
CA LEU A 41 11.25 -13.05 9.84
C LEU A 41 11.09 -14.26 10.76
N PHE A 42 11.96 -14.42 11.74
CA PHE A 42 11.83 -15.46 12.76
C PHE A 42 10.55 -15.29 13.61
N LEU A 43 10.23 -14.07 14.05
CA LEU A 43 8.99 -13.81 14.79
C LEU A 43 7.74 -14.01 13.93
N LEU A 44 7.77 -13.62 12.66
CA LEU A 44 6.68 -13.86 11.73
C LEU A 44 6.44 -15.36 11.54
N GLN A 45 7.52 -16.13 11.36
CA GLN A 45 7.46 -17.58 11.28
C GLN A 45 6.88 -18.20 12.56
N ALA A 46 7.29 -17.72 13.73
CA ALA A 46 6.77 -18.19 15.02
C ALA A 46 5.27 -17.87 15.22
N LEU A 47 4.78 -16.78 14.63
CA LEU A 47 3.37 -16.39 14.63
C LEU A 47 2.54 -17.05 13.51
N GLY A 48 3.19 -17.82 12.63
CA GLY A 48 2.53 -18.47 11.49
C GLY A 48 2.17 -17.53 10.34
N TYR A 49 2.79 -16.36 10.25
CA TYR A 49 2.58 -15.41 9.17
C TYR A 49 3.43 -15.73 7.93
N SER A 50 2.90 -15.36 6.77
CA SER A 50 3.53 -15.59 5.48
C SER A 50 4.35 -14.38 4.99
N ILE A 51 5.25 -14.61 4.04
CA ILE A 51 5.88 -13.53 3.28
C ILE A 51 4.96 -13.16 2.12
N ASN A 52 4.42 -11.95 2.14
CA ASN A 52 3.55 -11.41 1.11
C ASN A 52 3.82 -9.91 0.91
N LEU A 53 3.06 -9.26 0.05
CA LEU A 53 3.25 -7.85 -0.28
C LEU A 53 3.16 -6.93 0.94
N LEU A 54 2.24 -7.20 1.87
CA LEU A 54 2.04 -6.37 3.06
C LEU A 54 3.17 -6.55 4.08
N THR A 55 3.61 -7.79 4.33
CA THR A 55 4.76 -8.04 5.22
C THR A 55 6.06 -7.52 4.60
N LEU A 56 6.24 -7.62 3.28
CA LEU A 56 7.38 -7.00 2.59
C LEU A 56 7.37 -5.47 2.65
N LEU A 57 6.21 -4.84 2.48
CA LEU A 57 6.06 -3.39 2.65
C LEU A 57 6.41 -2.95 4.08
N ALA A 58 5.95 -3.71 5.08
CA ALA A 58 6.33 -3.48 6.47
C ALA A 58 7.84 -3.63 6.69
N LEU A 59 8.49 -4.64 6.08
CA LEU A 59 9.95 -4.80 6.15
C LEU A 59 10.71 -3.64 5.50
N VAL A 60 10.23 -3.11 4.36
CA VAL A 60 10.82 -1.91 3.73
C VAL A 60 10.77 -0.72 4.67
N MET A 61 9.61 -0.44 5.27
CA MET A 61 9.46 0.67 6.22
C MET A 61 10.23 0.44 7.51
N ALA A 62 10.34 -0.81 7.95
CA ALA A 62 11.13 -1.19 9.11
C ALA A 62 12.61 -0.83 8.95
N ILE A 63 13.17 -0.78 7.74
CA ILE A 63 14.58 -0.38 7.54
C ILE A 63 14.84 1.02 8.12
N GLY A 64 13.93 1.98 7.91
CA GLY A 64 14.09 3.31 8.52
C GLY A 64 13.99 3.25 10.04
N LEU A 65 12.94 2.59 10.55
CA LEU A 65 12.67 2.51 11.99
C LEU A 65 13.76 1.76 12.78
N VAL A 66 14.33 0.70 12.20
CA VAL A 66 15.36 -0.14 12.84
C VAL A 66 16.67 0.62 13.00
N VAL A 67 16.94 1.52 12.07
CA VAL A 67 18.22 2.22 12.01
C VAL A 67 18.24 3.38 13.01
N ASP A 68 17.09 4.01 13.26
CA ASP A 68 16.95 5.12 14.21
C ASP A 68 17.51 4.76 15.59
N ASP A 69 17.11 3.62 16.18
CA ASP A 69 17.59 3.21 17.50
C ASP A 69 19.11 3.01 17.53
N ALA A 70 19.65 2.35 16.50
CA ALA A 70 21.07 2.09 16.38
C ALA A 70 21.86 3.40 16.19
N ILE A 71 21.36 4.35 15.39
CA ILE A 71 21.98 5.66 15.17
C ILE A 71 22.05 6.43 16.48
N VAL A 72 20.94 6.55 17.22
CA VAL A 72 20.90 7.34 18.46
C VAL A 72 21.92 6.81 19.48
N VAL A 73 22.06 5.48 19.58
CA VAL A 73 23.07 4.85 20.45
C VAL A 73 24.49 5.13 19.94
N VAL A 74 24.75 4.96 18.64
CA VAL A 74 26.08 5.19 18.03
C VAL A 74 26.50 6.65 18.16
N GLU A 75 25.60 7.60 17.90
CA GLU A 75 25.84 9.03 18.00
C GLU A 75 26.17 9.44 19.44
N ASN A 76 25.38 8.96 20.41
CA ASN A 76 25.63 9.27 21.82
C ASN A 76 26.98 8.71 22.30
N ILE A 77 27.35 7.48 21.87
CA ILE A 77 28.65 6.91 22.22
C ILE A 77 29.79 7.66 21.49
N SER A 78 29.60 8.05 20.23
CA SER A 78 30.59 8.84 19.48
C SER A 78 30.89 10.17 20.17
N ARG A 79 29.85 10.88 20.63
CA ARG A 79 30.01 12.14 21.38
C ARG A 79 30.92 11.99 22.58
N HIS A 80 30.73 10.95 23.38
CA HIS A 80 31.56 10.69 24.57
C HIS A 80 33.02 10.30 24.22
N ILE A 81 33.23 9.59 23.11
CA ILE A 81 34.59 9.29 22.61
C ILE A 81 35.28 10.57 22.14
N GLU A 82 34.56 11.47 21.50
CA GLU A 82 35.05 12.78 21.04
C GLU A 82 35.43 13.69 22.22
N GLU A 83 34.65 13.66 23.31
CA GLU A 83 34.97 14.33 24.59
C GLU A 83 36.18 13.72 25.33
N GLY A 84 36.74 12.61 24.81
CA GLY A 84 37.99 12.04 25.28
C GLY A 84 37.85 10.81 26.18
N MET A 85 36.65 10.24 26.34
CA MET A 85 36.48 9.00 27.09
C MET A 85 37.02 7.78 26.35
N GLY A 86 37.50 6.80 27.13
CA GLY A 86 37.88 5.50 26.59
C GLY A 86 36.67 4.76 26.00
N ARG A 87 36.87 4.10 24.86
CA ARG A 87 35.83 3.45 24.03
C ARG A 87 34.85 2.56 24.82
N ARG A 88 35.37 1.74 25.74
CA ARG A 88 34.55 0.85 26.58
C ARG A 88 33.72 1.64 27.59
N ALA A 89 34.31 2.64 28.23
CA ALA A 89 33.61 3.50 29.18
C ALA A 89 32.52 4.32 28.49
N ALA A 90 32.84 4.91 27.33
CA ALA A 90 31.89 5.64 26.50
C ALA A 90 30.72 4.75 26.03
N ALA A 91 30.98 3.50 25.64
CA ALA A 91 29.92 2.57 25.25
C ALA A 91 28.98 2.22 26.42
N ILE A 92 29.51 1.98 27.62
CA ILE A 92 28.68 1.66 28.80
C ILE A 92 27.88 2.88 29.25
N LEU A 93 28.52 4.04 29.34
CA LEU A 93 27.86 5.28 29.76
C LEU A 93 26.81 5.71 28.74
N GLY A 94 27.20 5.76 27.46
CA GLY A 94 26.32 6.18 26.37
C GLY A 94 25.10 5.27 26.21
N ALA A 95 25.27 3.96 26.39
CA ALA A 95 24.14 3.02 26.39
C ALA A 95 23.21 3.23 27.61
N ARG A 96 23.75 3.52 28.80
CA ARG A 96 22.94 3.77 30.00
C ARG A 96 22.08 5.03 29.89
N GLU A 97 22.61 6.09 29.28
CA GLU A 97 21.87 7.34 29.08
C GLU A 97 20.72 7.18 28.08
N ILE A 98 20.96 6.42 27.01
CA ILE A 98 20.03 6.25 25.89
C ILE A 98 19.06 5.08 26.09
N ALA A 99 19.34 4.17 27.04
CA ALA A 99 18.49 3.01 27.30
C ALA A 99 17.01 3.39 27.52
N LEU A 100 16.75 4.38 28.39
CA LEU A 100 15.38 4.79 28.68
C LEU A 100 14.68 5.43 27.45
N PRO A 101 15.31 6.40 26.74
CA PRO A 101 14.77 6.90 25.47
C PRO A 101 14.45 5.81 24.44
N VAL A 102 15.36 4.87 24.18
CA VAL A 102 15.16 3.80 23.19
C VAL A 102 14.02 2.86 23.59
N ILE A 103 13.96 2.46 24.85
CA ILE A 103 12.85 1.64 25.37
C ILE A 103 11.53 2.40 25.25
N ALA A 104 11.50 3.69 25.58
CA ALA A 104 10.30 4.51 25.48
C ALA A 104 9.82 4.61 24.02
N MET A 105 10.70 4.93 23.08
CA MET A 105 10.39 4.98 21.64
C MET A 105 9.86 3.63 21.15
N THR A 106 10.53 2.54 21.52
CA THR A 106 10.14 1.16 21.17
C THR A 106 8.72 0.85 21.66
N ILE A 107 8.42 1.13 22.94
CA ILE A 107 7.11 0.89 23.52
C ILE A 107 6.04 1.77 22.87
N THR A 108 6.34 3.04 22.59
CA THR A 108 5.36 3.94 21.96
C THR A 108 4.96 3.49 20.56
N LEU A 109 5.93 3.07 19.74
CA LEU A 109 5.68 2.55 18.40
C LEU A 109 4.91 1.23 18.46
N ALA A 110 5.33 0.31 19.35
CA ALA A 110 4.62 -0.95 19.57
C ALA A 110 3.17 -0.71 20.04
N ALA A 111 2.94 0.27 20.92
CA ALA A 111 1.60 0.61 21.42
C ALA A 111 0.70 1.23 20.36
N VAL A 112 1.26 1.92 19.35
CA VAL A 112 0.50 2.47 18.22
C VAL A 112 0.11 1.36 17.24
N TYR A 113 1.01 0.39 16.97
CA TYR A 113 0.76 -0.66 15.98
C TYR A 113 -0.01 -1.86 16.54
N ALA A 114 0.18 -2.24 17.80
CA ALA A 114 -0.46 -3.42 18.38
C ALA A 114 -2.00 -3.41 18.27
N PRO A 115 -2.72 -2.29 18.51
CA PRO A 115 -4.17 -2.23 18.37
C PRO A 115 -4.68 -2.56 16.96
N ILE A 116 -3.89 -2.26 15.92
CA ILE A 116 -4.26 -2.52 14.52
C ILE A 116 -4.42 -4.03 14.27
N GLY A 117 -3.62 -4.85 14.95
CA GLY A 117 -3.70 -6.30 14.86
C GLY A 117 -4.99 -6.92 15.42
N PHE A 118 -5.79 -6.14 16.17
CA PHE A 118 -7.08 -6.57 16.73
C PHE A 118 -8.28 -6.07 15.93
N VAL A 119 -8.05 -5.33 14.84
CA VAL A 119 -9.14 -4.91 13.94
C VAL A 119 -9.72 -6.13 13.23
N GLY A 120 -11.05 -6.24 13.22
CA GLY A 120 -11.77 -7.32 12.56
C GLY A 120 -12.03 -7.07 11.07
N GLY A 121 -12.68 -8.03 10.41
CA GLY A 121 -13.03 -7.96 8.99
C GLY A 121 -11.85 -8.24 8.04
N LEU A 122 -12.12 -8.17 6.74
CA LEU A 122 -11.14 -8.42 5.68
C LEU A 122 -9.94 -7.48 5.76
N THR A 123 -10.20 -6.18 5.93
CA THR A 123 -9.17 -5.15 6.14
C THR A 123 -8.33 -5.46 7.37
N GLY A 124 -8.96 -5.84 8.49
CA GLY A 124 -8.26 -6.22 9.71
C GLY A 124 -7.31 -7.39 9.53
N GLN A 125 -7.71 -8.43 8.78
CA GLN A 125 -6.85 -9.59 8.50
C GLN A 125 -5.60 -9.21 7.69
N LEU A 126 -5.77 -8.38 6.66
CA LEU A 126 -4.68 -7.90 5.81
C LEU A 126 -3.70 -7.02 6.61
N PHE A 127 -4.21 -6.06 7.36
CA PHE A 127 -3.36 -5.14 8.14
C PHE A 127 -2.78 -5.76 9.41
N ARG A 128 -3.29 -6.91 9.86
CA ARG A 128 -2.74 -7.62 11.02
C ARG A 128 -1.30 -8.05 10.78
N GLU A 129 -1.03 -8.72 9.66
CA GLU A 129 0.32 -9.18 9.34
C GLU A 129 1.30 -8.01 9.20
N PHE A 130 0.85 -6.93 8.57
CA PHE A 130 1.59 -5.66 8.47
C PHE A 130 1.93 -5.07 9.86
N ALA A 131 0.93 -4.95 10.74
CA ALA A 131 1.09 -4.34 12.06
C ALA A 131 2.02 -5.15 12.96
N PHE A 132 1.86 -6.48 13.00
CA PHE A 132 2.75 -7.35 13.78
C PHE A 132 4.17 -7.38 13.22
N THR A 133 4.36 -7.26 11.91
CA THR A 133 5.69 -7.13 11.29
C THR A 133 6.40 -5.87 11.78
N LEU A 134 5.72 -4.71 11.75
CA LEU A 134 6.30 -3.45 12.24
C LEU A 134 6.56 -3.48 13.76
N ALA A 135 5.60 -3.96 14.55
CA ALA A 135 5.78 -4.06 15.99
C ALA A 135 6.96 -4.98 16.36
N ALA A 136 7.09 -6.13 15.70
CA ALA A 136 8.23 -7.03 15.84
C ALA A 136 9.55 -6.35 15.45
N ALA A 137 9.55 -5.59 14.34
CA ALA A 137 10.74 -4.90 13.87
C ALA A 137 11.26 -3.87 14.88
N VAL A 138 10.38 -3.06 15.46
CA VAL A 138 10.77 -2.06 16.45
C VAL A 138 11.26 -2.73 17.74
N VAL A 139 10.59 -3.79 18.21
CA VAL A 139 11.03 -4.51 19.42
C VAL A 139 12.40 -5.15 19.23
N ILE A 140 12.63 -5.82 18.10
CA ILE A 140 13.93 -6.44 17.81
C ILE A 140 15.00 -5.37 17.61
N SER A 141 14.67 -4.27 16.92
CA SER A 141 15.55 -3.12 16.77
C SER A 141 16.03 -2.61 18.13
N GLY A 142 15.12 -2.32 19.06
CA GLY A 142 15.47 -1.84 20.39
C GLY A 142 16.39 -2.81 21.15
N VAL A 143 16.14 -4.12 21.04
CA VAL A 143 17.03 -5.15 21.63
C VAL A 143 18.41 -5.12 20.99
N VAL A 144 18.50 -5.10 19.66
CA VAL A 144 19.78 -5.04 18.93
C VAL A 144 20.53 -3.73 19.20
N ALA A 145 19.81 -2.62 19.30
CA ALA A 145 20.33 -1.29 19.58
C ALA A 145 20.92 -1.17 20.99
N LEU A 146 20.35 -1.84 22.00
CA LEU A 146 20.86 -1.79 23.37
C LEU A 146 21.88 -2.89 23.70
N THR A 147 22.00 -3.92 22.86
CA THR A 147 22.92 -5.04 23.09
C THR A 147 24.11 -5.01 22.13
N LEU A 148 23.86 -5.14 20.83
CA LEU A 148 24.88 -5.29 19.82
C LEU A 148 25.56 -3.95 19.50
N SER A 149 24.79 -2.87 19.38
CA SER A 149 25.34 -1.57 18.98
C SER A 149 26.39 -1.03 19.96
N PRO A 150 26.20 -1.05 21.29
CA PRO A 150 27.23 -0.62 22.24
C PRO A 150 28.45 -1.53 22.22
N MET A 151 28.25 -2.84 22.06
CA MET A 151 29.34 -3.82 21.94
C MET A 151 30.21 -3.51 20.71
N MET A 152 29.59 -3.32 19.55
CA MET A 152 30.28 -2.94 18.32
C MET A 152 30.95 -1.58 18.44
N CYS A 153 30.29 -0.58 19.04
CA CYS A 153 30.88 0.74 19.29
C CYS A 153 32.18 0.64 20.09
N SER A 154 32.19 -0.16 21.16
CA SER A 154 33.36 -0.34 22.03
C SER A 154 34.58 -0.93 21.30
N ARG A 155 34.37 -1.65 20.19
CA ARG A 155 35.41 -2.32 19.40
C ARG A 155 35.76 -1.62 18.09
N LEU A 156 34.81 -0.93 17.45
CA LEU A 156 34.96 -0.38 16.09
C LEU A 156 35.18 1.15 16.05
N LEU A 157 34.57 1.92 16.97
CA LEU A 157 34.71 3.39 16.98
C LEU A 157 36.05 3.83 17.52
N LEU A 158 36.93 4.40 16.70
CA LEU A 158 38.17 5.03 17.17
C LEU A 158 37.96 6.51 17.45
N ARG A 159 38.85 7.09 18.27
CA ARG A 159 38.95 8.54 18.43
C ARG A 159 39.27 9.14 17.05
N ARG A 160 38.55 10.21 16.68
CA ARG A 160 38.68 10.88 15.38
C ARG A 160 40.10 11.43 15.22
N GLU A 161 40.96 10.73 14.47
CA GLU A 161 42.33 11.19 14.18
C GLU A 161 42.52 11.70 12.75
N ASN A 162 41.57 11.49 11.82
CA ASN A 162 41.63 12.05 10.46
C ASN A 162 40.22 12.16 9.86
N GLU A 163 39.63 13.36 9.86
CA GLU A 163 38.38 13.61 9.15
C GLU A 163 38.63 13.96 7.68
N GLY A 164 37.81 13.41 6.78
CA GLY A 164 37.76 13.86 5.39
C GLY A 164 37.29 15.32 5.31
N ARG A 165 37.82 16.09 4.34
CA ARG A 165 37.46 17.51 4.14
C ARG A 165 35.95 17.77 4.04
N LEU A 166 35.20 16.80 3.51
CA LEU A 166 33.75 16.86 3.37
C LEU A 166 33.04 16.76 4.73
N ALA A 167 33.49 15.88 5.62
CA ALA A 167 32.90 15.72 6.96
C ALA A 167 33.04 17.01 7.79
N LEU A 168 34.24 17.62 7.78
CA LEU A 168 34.50 18.90 8.45
C LEU A 168 33.61 20.04 7.90
N PHE A 169 33.40 20.08 6.58
CA PHE A 169 32.51 21.05 5.95
C PHE A 169 31.05 20.86 6.40
N LEU A 170 30.55 19.62 6.37
CA LEU A 170 29.19 19.30 6.81
C LEU A 170 29.01 19.63 8.28
N GLU A 171 29.97 19.28 9.14
CA GLU A 171 29.88 19.55 10.57
C GLU A 171 29.81 21.05 10.86
N ALA A 172 30.62 21.87 10.18
CA ALA A 172 30.57 23.32 10.32
C ALA A 172 29.21 23.90 9.89
N ARG A 173 28.61 23.37 8.80
CA ARG A 173 27.29 23.78 8.33
C ARG A 173 26.18 23.36 9.29
N LEU A 174 26.18 22.11 9.76
CA LEU A 174 25.21 21.60 10.73
C LEU A 174 25.28 22.35 12.06
N ARG A 175 26.48 22.69 12.53
CA ARG A 175 26.68 23.49 13.74
C ARG A 175 26.07 24.89 13.62
N ASN A 176 26.25 25.54 12.46
CA ASN A 176 25.65 26.85 12.20
C ASN A 176 24.13 26.75 12.08
N LEU A 177 23.61 25.70 11.43
CA LEU A 177 22.18 25.43 11.37
C LEU A 177 21.58 25.20 12.76
N GLY A 178 22.27 24.45 13.63
CA GLY A 178 21.86 24.22 15.01
C GLY A 178 21.78 25.51 15.83
N ARG A 179 22.74 26.44 15.64
CA ARG A 179 22.70 27.77 16.28
C ARG A 179 21.54 28.61 15.77
N ALA A 180 21.30 28.60 14.46
CA ALA A 180 20.18 29.31 13.85
C ALA A 180 18.83 28.75 14.33
N TYR A 181 18.70 27.43 14.38
CA TYR A 181 17.54 26.74 14.95
C TYR A 181 17.32 27.12 16.42
N ALA A 182 18.37 27.10 17.25
CA ALA A 182 18.26 27.49 18.66
C ALA A 182 17.85 28.96 18.84
N ALA A 183 18.33 29.87 17.98
CA ALA A 183 17.91 31.27 18.00
C ALA A 183 16.44 31.44 17.58
N ALA A 184 16.02 30.76 16.51
CA ALA A 184 14.63 30.76 16.05
C ALA A 184 13.68 30.16 17.09
N LEU A 185 14.07 29.05 17.74
CA LEU A 185 13.31 28.41 18.80
C LEU A 185 13.10 29.34 19.99
N LYS A 186 14.14 30.09 20.41
CA LYS A 186 14.00 31.11 21.47
C LYS A 186 12.99 32.19 21.09
N GLY A 187 13.01 32.66 19.84
CA GLY A 187 12.02 33.61 19.32
C GLY A 187 10.61 33.04 19.31
N ALA A 188 10.44 31.80 18.85
CA ALA A 188 9.14 31.11 18.82
C ALA A 188 8.56 30.90 20.22
N LEU A 189 9.39 30.48 21.18
CA LEU A 189 8.98 30.28 22.57
C LEU A 189 8.65 31.58 23.32
N ALA A 190 9.13 32.73 22.84
CA ALA A 190 8.73 34.03 23.34
C ALA A 190 7.32 34.43 22.87
N MET A 191 6.90 33.95 21.69
CA MET A 191 5.58 34.22 21.09
C MET A 191 4.56 33.11 21.37
N ARG A 192 4.48 32.65 22.63
CA ARG A 192 3.60 31.53 23.05
C ARG A 192 2.14 31.62 22.56
N PRO A 193 1.45 32.78 22.62
CA PRO A 193 0.06 32.83 22.14
C PRO A 193 -0.05 32.64 20.63
N ALA A 194 0.90 33.17 19.85
CA ALA A 194 0.95 32.94 18.40
C ALA A 194 1.24 31.47 18.08
N LEU A 195 2.11 30.82 18.85
CA LEU A 195 2.38 29.38 18.71
C LEU A 195 1.13 28.54 19.01
N LEU A 196 0.39 28.86 20.08
CA LEU A 196 -0.86 28.17 20.40
C LEU A 196 -1.92 28.38 19.32
N ALA A 197 -2.06 29.60 18.80
CA ALA A 197 -2.97 29.90 17.70
C ALA A 197 -2.61 29.12 16.43
N LEU A 198 -1.31 29.03 16.12
CA LEU A 198 -0.80 28.22 15.01
C LEU A 198 -1.10 26.73 15.22
N THR A 199 -0.90 26.18 16.42
CA THR A 199 -1.23 24.78 16.73
C THR A 199 -2.70 24.50 16.55
N VAL A 200 -3.59 25.37 17.06
CA VAL A 200 -5.04 25.23 16.88
C VAL A 200 -5.41 25.31 15.39
N MET A 201 -4.79 26.22 14.63
CA MET A 201 -5.00 26.36 13.20
C MET A 201 -4.54 25.12 12.41
N ILE A 202 -3.41 24.51 12.76
CA ILE A 202 -2.94 23.26 12.16
C ILE A 202 -3.93 22.13 12.46
N ILE A 203 -4.36 21.98 13.71
CA ILE A 203 -5.35 20.94 14.09
C ILE A 203 -6.67 21.13 13.35
N ALA A 204 -7.16 22.37 13.25
CA ALA A 204 -8.38 22.69 12.51
C ALA A 204 -8.23 22.35 11.02
N THR A 205 -7.08 22.67 10.43
CA THR A 205 -6.78 22.39 9.03
C THR A 205 -6.69 20.88 8.78
N CYS A 206 -6.06 20.11 9.67
CA CYS A 206 -6.07 18.65 9.60
C CYS A 206 -7.49 18.09 9.66
N GLY A 207 -8.36 18.65 10.50
CA GLY A 207 -9.78 18.27 10.58
C GLY A 207 -10.53 18.52 9.26
N VAL A 208 -10.31 19.68 8.63
CA VAL A 208 -10.89 20.00 7.33
C VAL A 208 -10.38 19.04 6.25
N LEU A 209 -9.06 18.82 6.17
CA LEU A 209 -8.45 17.92 5.20
C LEU A 209 -8.94 16.47 5.37
N TYR A 210 -9.11 16.00 6.60
CA TYR A 210 -9.62 14.65 6.86
C TYR A 210 -11.04 14.44 6.31
N VAL A 211 -11.90 15.46 6.41
CA VAL A 211 -13.29 15.37 5.91
C VAL A 211 -13.37 15.58 4.40
N SER A 212 -12.49 16.39 3.82
CA SER A 212 -12.50 16.67 2.37
C SER A 212 -11.80 15.62 1.52
N THR A 213 -10.96 14.76 2.12
CA THR A 213 -10.20 13.74 1.40
C THR A 213 -11.10 12.58 0.93
N GLN A 214 -10.96 12.21 -0.33
CA GLN A 214 -11.66 11.06 -0.91
C GLN A 214 -11.23 9.76 -0.24
N LYS A 215 -12.18 8.86 0.00
CA LYS A 215 -11.93 7.58 0.66
C LYS A 215 -11.89 6.48 -0.39
N GLU A 216 -10.76 5.79 -0.47
CA GLU A 216 -10.57 4.60 -1.29
C GLU A 216 -10.07 3.45 -0.41
N LEU A 217 -10.48 2.23 -0.72
CA LEU A 217 -10.09 1.05 0.07
C LEU A 217 -8.63 0.66 -0.20
N ALA A 218 -8.25 0.65 -1.47
CA ALA A 218 -6.90 0.39 -1.95
C ALA A 218 -6.74 1.04 -3.32
N PRO A 219 -5.52 1.49 -3.69
CA PRO A 219 -5.26 1.96 -5.04
C PRO A 219 -5.46 0.81 -6.03
N THR A 220 -5.80 1.16 -7.27
CA THR A 220 -5.81 0.20 -8.36
C THR A 220 -4.37 -0.05 -8.81
N GLU A 221 -4.00 -1.31 -8.94
CA GLU A 221 -2.68 -1.71 -9.46
C GLU A 221 -2.82 -2.19 -10.88
N ASP A 222 -1.77 -1.91 -11.64
CA ASP A 222 -1.60 -2.47 -12.96
C ASP A 222 -1.11 -3.92 -12.82
N GLN A 223 -2.00 -4.86 -13.12
CA GLN A 223 -1.75 -6.30 -13.03
C GLN A 223 -1.49 -6.93 -14.41
N GLY A 224 -1.53 -6.13 -15.49
CA GLY A 224 -1.39 -6.61 -16.87
C GLY A 224 -2.54 -7.50 -17.31
N PHE A 225 -3.66 -7.46 -16.60
CA PHE A 225 -4.79 -8.36 -16.82
C PHE A 225 -6.11 -7.65 -16.58
N LEU A 226 -6.94 -7.63 -17.63
CA LEU A 226 -8.19 -6.91 -17.67
C LEU A 226 -9.34 -7.87 -17.91
N PHE A 227 -10.38 -7.81 -17.10
CA PHE A 227 -11.60 -8.57 -17.35
C PHE A 227 -12.60 -7.74 -18.12
N THR A 228 -13.42 -8.43 -18.91
CA THR A 228 -14.61 -7.85 -19.53
C THR A 228 -15.81 -8.73 -19.29
N VAL A 229 -16.89 -8.14 -18.78
CA VAL A 229 -18.20 -8.80 -18.75
C VAL A 229 -18.98 -8.35 -19.97
N ASN A 230 -19.53 -9.32 -20.70
CA ASN A 230 -20.32 -9.12 -21.90
C ASN A 230 -21.75 -9.59 -21.64
N GLN A 231 -22.73 -8.77 -21.97
CA GLN A 231 -24.13 -9.11 -21.82
C GLN A 231 -24.90 -8.81 -23.11
N ALA A 232 -25.42 -9.85 -23.73
CA ALA A 232 -26.36 -9.77 -24.84
C ALA A 232 -27.80 -9.65 -24.32
N PRO A 233 -28.77 -9.23 -25.16
CA PRO A 233 -30.18 -9.25 -24.79
C PRO A 233 -30.68 -10.65 -24.39
N GLU A 234 -31.65 -10.72 -23.48
CA GLU A 234 -32.14 -11.99 -22.89
C GLU A 234 -32.80 -12.97 -23.88
N TRP A 235 -33.22 -12.50 -25.05
CA TRP A 235 -33.80 -13.33 -26.11
C TRP A 235 -32.76 -13.99 -27.02
N THR A 236 -31.47 -13.76 -26.79
CA THR A 236 -30.38 -14.24 -27.65
C THR A 236 -29.87 -15.62 -27.23
N ASN A 237 -29.08 -16.25 -28.11
CA ASN A 237 -28.39 -17.51 -27.86
C ASN A 237 -26.86 -17.31 -27.81
N VAL A 238 -26.15 -18.39 -27.48
CA VAL A 238 -24.68 -18.36 -27.39
C VAL A 238 -24.03 -18.00 -28.73
N ASP A 239 -24.59 -18.45 -29.86
CA ASP A 239 -24.05 -18.15 -31.20
C ASP A 239 -24.11 -16.65 -31.54
N TYR A 240 -25.19 -15.97 -31.12
CA TYR A 240 -25.32 -14.52 -31.24
C TYR A 240 -24.24 -13.82 -30.44
N LEU A 241 -24.05 -14.22 -29.18
CA LEU A 241 -23.00 -13.68 -28.32
C LEU A 241 -21.61 -13.95 -28.89
N GLU A 242 -21.36 -15.14 -29.44
CA GLU A 242 -20.09 -15.51 -30.08
C GLU A 242 -19.74 -14.57 -31.23
N THR A 243 -20.70 -14.24 -32.08
CA THR A 243 -20.49 -13.32 -33.22
C THR A 243 -19.92 -11.97 -32.76
N TYR A 244 -20.52 -11.35 -31.74
CA TYR A 244 -20.05 -10.04 -31.24
C TYR A 244 -18.80 -10.12 -30.38
N THR A 245 -18.62 -11.20 -29.61
CA THR A 245 -17.40 -11.41 -28.82
C THR A 245 -16.18 -11.69 -29.70
N LEU A 246 -16.36 -12.27 -30.89
CA LEU A 246 -15.31 -12.37 -31.91
C LEU A 246 -14.95 -11.01 -32.52
N GLU A 247 -15.90 -10.08 -32.65
CA GLU A 247 -15.59 -8.71 -33.05
C GLU A 247 -14.84 -7.94 -31.95
N GLN A 248 -15.26 -8.11 -30.70
CA GLN A 248 -14.54 -7.61 -29.53
C GLN A 248 -13.08 -8.12 -29.51
N TYR A 249 -12.85 -9.40 -29.79
CA TYR A 249 -11.51 -9.97 -29.86
C TYR A 249 -10.62 -9.25 -30.89
N LYS A 250 -11.16 -8.81 -32.03
CA LYS A 250 -10.39 -8.05 -33.02
C LYS A 250 -9.89 -6.73 -32.45
N PHE A 251 -10.67 -6.08 -31.59
CA PHE A 251 -10.21 -4.87 -30.90
C PHE A 251 -9.08 -5.16 -29.91
N PHE A 252 -9.15 -6.29 -29.20
CA PHE A 252 -8.08 -6.73 -28.32
C PHE A 252 -6.80 -7.04 -29.09
N ALA A 253 -6.89 -7.86 -30.14
CA ALA A 253 -5.75 -8.27 -30.96
C ALA A 253 -5.08 -7.13 -31.73
N ALA A 254 -5.80 -6.01 -31.94
CA ALA A 254 -5.24 -4.82 -32.59
C ALA A 254 -4.35 -3.97 -31.66
N LEU A 255 -4.34 -4.24 -30.35
CA LEU A 255 -3.50 -3.49 -29.41
C LEU A 255 -2.02 -3.88 -29.53
N PRO A 256 -1.09 -2.91 -29.48
CA PRO A 256 0.33 -3.22 -29.42
C PRO A 256 0.72 -3.91 -28.10
N GLU A 257 -0.02 -3.69 -27.01
CA GLU A 257 0.18 -4.32 -25.70
C GLU A 257 -0.46 -5.71 -25.58
N PHE A 258 -1.14 -6.21 -26.62
CA PHE A 258 -1.80 -7.52 -26.58
C PHE A 258 -0.77 -8.65 -26.46
N ASP A 259 -0.98 -9.54 -25.49
CA ASP A 259 -0.25 -10.82 -25.38
C ASP A 259 -1.20 -12.01 -25.58
N GLY A 260 -2.39 -11.96 -24.99
CA GLY A 260 -3.39 -13.00 -25.15
C GLY A 260 -4.78 -12.57 -24.72
N SER A 261 -5.76 -13.44 -24.94
CA SER A 261 -7.10 -13.28 -24.39
C SER A 261 -7.82 -14.61 -24.33
N PHE A 262 -8.82 -14.70 -23.45
CA PHE A 262 -9.77 -15.81 -23.43
C PHE A 262 -11.19 -15.27 -23.47
N LEU A 263 -12.09 -16.10 -23.97
CA LEU A 263 -13.52 -15.83 -24.09
C LEU A 263 -14.28 -17.05 -23.55
N VAL A 264 -15.24 -16.81 -22.67
CA VAL A 264 -16.13 -17.82 -22.10
C VAL A 264 -17.57 -17.32 -22.28
N ASN A 265 -18.21 -17.75 -23.36
CA ASN A 265 -19.61 -17.47 -23.61
C ASN A 265 -20.50 -18.52 -22.92
N GLY A 266 -21.63 -18.11 -22.36
CA GLY A 266 -22.52 -19.00 -21.62
C GLY A 266 -22.25 -19.06 -20.11
N ALA A 267 -21.21 -18.38 -19.60
CA ALA A 267 -20.78 -18.45 -18.20
C ALA A 267 -21.85 -17.95 -17.20
N ALA A 268 -22.71 -17.03 -17.62
CA ALA A 268 -23.81 -16.46 -16.84
C ALA A 268 -25.16 -16.65 -17.55
N GLY A 269 -25.34 -17.81 -18.19
CA GLY A 269 -26.49 -18.11 -19.05
C GLY A 269 -26.23 -17.80 -20.53
N PRO A 270 -27.16 -18.15 -21.44
CA PRO A 270 -26.94 -18.08 -22.90
C PRO A 270 -26.61 -16.69 -23.44
N SER A 271 -27.07 -15.64 -22.75
CA SER A 271 -26.87 -14.22 -23.07
C SER A 271 -25.64 -13.61 -22.38
N GLY A 272 -24.99 -14.32 -21.46
CA GLY A 272 -23.87 -13.82 -20.65
C GLY A 272 -22.52 -14.37 -21.11
N GLY A 273 -21.53 -13.49 -21.24
CA GLY A 273 -20.16 -13.82 -21.61
C GLY A 273 -19.14 -13.18 -20.68
N PHE A 274 -18.02 -13.86 -20.51
CA PHE A 274 -16.88 -13.37 -19.75
C PHE A 274 -15.62 -13.47 -20.59
N ALA A 275 -14.86 -12.39 -20.65
CA ALA A 275 -13.62 -12.32 -21.39
C ALA A 275 -12.51 -11.81 -20.48
N GLY A 276 -11.27 -12.14 -20.81
CA GLY A 276 -10.12 -11.46 -20.24
C GLY A 276 -9.07 -11.18 -21.30
N LEU A 277 -8.45 -10.03 -21.14
CA LEU A 277 -7.35 -9.52 -21.94
C LEU A 277 -6.08 -9.61 -21.10
N ILE A 278 -5.11 -10.35 -21.61
CA ILE A 278 -3.76 -10.48 -21.06
C ILE A 278 -2.88 -9.50 -21.84
N LEU A 279 -2.28 -8.57 -21.13
CA LEU A 279 -1.33 -7.62 -21.68
C LEU A 279 0.09 -8.15 -21.53
N LYS A 280 0.99 -7.65 -22.37
CA LYS A 280 2.43 -7.86 -22.22
C LYS A 280 2.92 -7.39 -20.86
N ASP A 281 4.06 -7.94 -20.44
CA ASP A 281 4.72 -7.56 -19.20
C ASP A 281 4.93 -6.05 -19.12
N ARG A 282 4.87 -5.51 -17.89
CA ARG A 282 4.89 -4.06 -17.65
C ARG A 282 6.13 -3.37 -18.24
N GLU A 283 7.26 -4.07 -18.29
CA GLU A 283 8.54 -3.58 -18.84
C GLU A 283 8.49 -3.39 -20.37
N ASP A 284 7.67 -4.16 -21.07
CA ASP A 284 7.57 -4.17 -22.54
C ASP A 284 6.48 -3.25 -23.09
N ARG A 285 5.76 -2.51 -22.21
CA ARG A 285 4.68 -1.61 -22.61
C ARG A 285 4.79 -0.23 -21.97
N ALA A 286 4.46 0.80 -22.75
CA ALA A 286 4.43 2.18 -22.28
C ALA A 286 3.18 2.47 -21.44
N ARG A 287 2.02 2.00 -21.87
CA ARG A 287 0.70 2.32 -21.30
C ARG A 287 0.31 1.37 -20.18
N GLY A 288 -0.39 1.91 -19.19
CA GLY A 288 -0.93 1.14 -18.07
C GLY A 288 -2.30 0.55 -18.34
N ASP A 289 -2.76 -0.33 -17.46
CA ASP A 289 -4.09 -0.95 -17.50
C ASP A 289 -5.23 0.08 -17.65
N GLN A 290 -5.17 1.18 -16.89
CA GLN A 290 -6.17 2.25 -16.95
C GLN A 290 -6.20 2.96 -18.31
N ASP A 291 -5.05 3.20 -18.93
CA ASP A 291 -4.97 3.84 -20.24
C ASP A 291 -5.58 2.94 -21.32
N VAL A 292 -5.32 1.63 -21.22
CA VAL A 292 -5.89 0.62 -22.11
C VAL A 292 -7.41 0.56 -21.96
N ILE A 293 -7.94 0.57 -20.73
CA ILE A 293 -9.39 0.65 -20.49
C ILE A 293 -9.96 1.94 -21.09
N ALA A 294 -9.32 3.09 -20.87
CA ALA A 294 -9.81 4.38 -21.36
C ALA A 294 -9.90 4.43 -22.89
N GLU A 295 -9.01 3.73 -23.60
CA GLU A 295 -9.07 3.62 -25.07
C GLU A 295 -10.06 2.55 -25.56
N LEU A 296 -10.07 1.37 -24.94
CA LEU A 296 -10.89 0.25 -25.41
C LEU A 296 -12.35 0.37 -25.00
N GLN A 297 -12.67 0.90 -23.82
CA GLN A 297 -14.05 0.94 -23.32
C GLN A 297 -15.01 1.68 -24.27
N PRO A 298 -14.65 2.85 -24.88
CA PRO A 298 -15.49 3.48 -25.90
C PRO A 298 -15.63 2.67 -27.19
N LYS A 299 -14.58 1.94 -27.60
CA LYS A 299 -14.61 1.05 -28.79
C LYS A 299 -15.56 -0.12 -28.55
N LEU A 300 -15.52 -0.73 -27.37
CA LEU A 300 -16.44 -1.79 -26.99
C LEU A 300 -17.88 -1.28 -26.88
N ALA A 301 -18.10 -0.05 -26.40
CA ALA A 301 -19.42 0.57 -26.36
C ALA A 301 -20.02 0.82 -27.76
N SER A 302 -19.22 0.77 -28.84
CA SER A 302 -19.70 0.86 -30.22
C SER A 302 -20.33 -0.44 -30.74
N LEU A 303 -20.11 -1.57 -30.07
CA LEU A 303 -20.74 -2.86 -30.39
C LEU A 303 -22.20 -2.84 -29.93
N SER A 304 -23.13 -2.49 -30.82
CA SER A 304 -24.55 -2.36 -30.46
C SER A 304 -25.24 -3.67 -30.06
N GLY A 305 -24.69 -4.83 -30.46
CA GLY A 305 -25.29 -6.13 -30.17
C GLY A 305 -25.05 -6.65 -28.75
N ILE A 306 -24.01 -6.17 -28.05
CA ILE A 306 -23.67 -6.60 -26.69
C ILE A 306 -23.26 -5.41 -25.83
N ARG A 307 -23.56 -5.46 -24.55
CA ARG A 307 -23.03 -4.50 -23.57
C ARG A 307 -21.77 -5.08 -22.94
N SER A 308 -20.65 -4.39 -23.13
CA SER A 308 -19.35 -4.82 -22.62
C SER A 308 -18.79 -3.82 -21.61
N LEU A 309 -18.38 -4.30 -20.44
CA LEU A 309 -17.73 -3.49 -19.41
C LEU A 309 -16.37 -4.09 -19.05
N MET A 310 -15.31 -3.32 -19.25
CA MET A 310 -13.96 -3.65 -18.80
C MET A 310 -13.71 -3.16 -17.38
N PHE A 311 -13.00 -3.97 -16.61
CA PHE A 311 -12.56 -3.60 -15.26
C PHE A 311 -11.27 -4.33 -14.89
N MET A 312 -10.52 -3.72 -13.98
CA MET A 312 -9.30 -4.30 -13.41
C MET A 312 -9.67 -5.30 -12.31
N VAL A 313 -8.78 -6.26 -12.08
CA VAL A 313 -8.87 -7.12 -10.89
C VAL A 313 -8.66 -6.28 -9.64
N PRO A 314 -9.48 -6.43 -8.60
CA PRO A 314 -9.25 -5.77 -7.32
C PRO A 314 -7.89 -6.16 -6.72
N THR A 315 -7.20 -5.20 -6.12
CA THR A 315 -5.87 -5.42 -5.51
C THR A 315 -5.92 -6.21 -4.21
N LEU A 316 -7.07 -6.23 -3.55
CA LEU A 316 -7.30 -7.02 -2.34
C LEU A 316 -8.16 -8.26 -2.64
N PRO A 317 -7.75 -9.44 -2.16
CA PRO A 317 -8.54 -10.66 -2.27
C PRO A 317 -9.83 -10.54 -1.44
N GLY A 318 -10.92 -11.14 -1.93
CA GLY A 318 -12.22 -11.17 -1.23
C GLY A 318 -13.33 -10.32 -1.85
N SER A 319 -13.08 -9.63 -2.96
CA SER A 319 -14.14 -9.09 -3.80
C SER A 319 -14.87 -10.23 -4.55
N SER A 320 -16.19 -10.13 -4.68
CA SER A 320 -17.07 -11.10 -5.37
C SER A 320 -16.83 -11.23 -6.87
N GLY A 321 -15.90 -10.43 -7.43
CA GLY A 321 -15.79 -10.26 -8.87
C GLY A 321 -16.93 -9.41 -9.42
N GLY A 322 -16.71 -8.78 -10.57
CA GLY A 322 -17.66 -7.85 -11.19
C GLY A 322 -17.45 -6.38 -10.77
N PRO A 323 -18.45 -5.51 -11.01
CA PRO A 323 -18.33 -4.07 -10.80
C PRO A 323 -18.02 -3.69 -9.35
N PRO A 324 -17.38 -2.53 -9.10
CA PRO A 324 -16.87 -2.13 -7.77
C PRO A 324 -17.96 -1.85 -6.71
N VAL A 325 -19.20 -1.61 -7.12
CA VAL A 325 -20.34 -1.38 -6.21
C VAL A 325 -21.45 -2.35 -6.57
N GLN A 326 -21.87 -3.15 -5.59
CA GLN A 326 -22.94 -4.14 -5.72
C GLN A 326 -23.82 -4.09 -4.47
N PHE A 327 -25.13 -4.21 -4.65
CA PHE A 327 -26.08 -4.32 -3.54
C PHE A 327 -27.27 -5.16 -3.97
N VAL A 328 -27.88 -5.85 -3.00
CA VAL A 328 -29.04 -6.70 -3.23
C VAL A 328 -30.29 -5.97 -2.77
N VAL A 329 -31.24 -5.77 -3.67
CA VAL A 329 -32.57 -5.26 -3.32
C VAL A 329 -33.48 -6.45 -3.08
N GLN A 330 -34.15 -6.47 -1.93
CA GLN A 330 -35.01 -7.57 -1.50
C GLN A 330 -36.46 -7.08 -1.37
N THR A 331 -37.40 -7.97 -1.64
CA THR A 331 -38.84 -7.76 -1.39
C THR A 331 -39.43 -8.99 -0.71
N LEU A 332 -40.49 -8.78 0.07
CA LEU A 332 -41.35 -9.86 0.58
C LEU A 332 -42.58 -10.09 -0.33
N ASP A 333 -42.83 -9.18 -1.28
CA ASP A 333 -43.96 -9.21 -2.21
C ASP A 333 -43.63 -9.95 -3.52
N ASP A 334 -44.53 -9.87 -4.50
CA ASP A 334 -44.34 -10.46 -5.82
C ASP A 334 -43.06 -9.92 -6.51
N PRO A 335 -42.22 -10.79 -7.10
CA PRO A 335 -40.98 -10.38 -7.79
C PRO A 335 -41.16 -9.33 -8.90
N ARG A 336 -42.37 -9.17 -9.45
CA ARG A 336 -42.66 -8.12 -10.44
C ARG A 336 -42.62 -6.72 -9.84
N VAL A 337 -43.07 -6.56 -8.60
CA VAL A 337 -43.01 -5.28 -7.87
C VAL A 337 -41.54 -4.86 -7.68
N LEU A 338 -40.68 -5.84 -7.36
CA LEU A 338 -39.24 -5.61 -7.26
C LEU A 338 -38.64 -5.19 -8.62
N TYR A 339 -39.08 -5.80 -9.71
CA TYR A 339 -38.59 -5.44 -11.05
C TYR A 339 -38.96 -4.01 -11.46
N GLU A 340 -40.19 -3.57 -11.20
CA GLU A 340 -40.59 -2.18 -11.44
C GLU A 340 -39.75 -1.19 -10.62
N ALA A 341 -39.53 -1.48 -9.33
CA ALA A 341 -38.68 -0.68 -8.46
C ALA A 341 -37.21 -0.65 -8.93
N LEU A 342 -36.69 -1.78 -9.41
CA LEU A 342 -35.33 -1.88 -9.96
C LEU A 342 -35.18 -1.07 -11.25
N LEU A 343 -36.18 -1.08 -12.13
CA LEU A 343 -36.17 -0.25 -13.35
C LEU A 343 -36.17 1.24 -13.02
N GLU A 344 -36.96 1.67 -12.05
CA GLU A 344 -36.96 3.06 -11.58
C GLU A 344 -35.61 3.44 -10.96
N LEU A 345 -35.06 2.58 -10.10
CA LEU A 345 -33.76 2.79 -9.48
C LEU A 345 -32.65 2.91 -10.54
N LYS A 346 -32.65 2.01 -11.52
CA LYS A 346 -31.71 2.02 -12.64
C LYS A 346 -31.81 3.31 -13.44
N ALA A 347 -33.02 3.72 -13.81
CA ALA A 347 -33.25 4.95 -14.57
C ALA A 347 -32.75 6.20 -13.81
N ARG A 348 -32.96 6.27 -12.48
CA ARG A 348 -32.43 7.35 -11.64
C ARG A 348 -30.91 7.30 -11.53
N ALA A 349 -30.32 6.12 -11.42
CA ALA A 349 -28.88 5.94 -11.37
C ALA A 349 -28.21 6.39 -12.67
N ASP A 350 -28.76 5.99 -13.83
CA ASP A 350 -28.30 6.43 -15.15
C ASP A 350 -28.43 7.95 -15.33
N ALA A 351 -29.55 8.54 -14.88
CA ALA A 351 -29.78 9.99 -14.97
C ALA A 351 -28.88 10.82 -14.04
N SER A 352 -28.34 10.24 -12.97
CA SER A 352 -27.52 10.96 -11.99
C SER A 352 -26.16 11.41 -12.52
N GLY A 353 -25.65 10.76 -13.58
CA GLY A 353 -24.30 10.98 -14.10
C GLY A 353 -23.18 10.53 -13.15
N LEU A 354 -23.50 9.89 -12.02
CA LEU A 354 -22.52 9.39 -11.05
C LEU A 354 -21.97 8.00 -11.40
N PHE A 355 -22.65 7.26 -12.28
CA PHE A 355 -22.32 5.88 -12.64
C PHE A 355 -22.06 5.76 -14.14
N ILE A 356 -20.98 5.07 -14.49
CA ILE A 356 -20.59 4.81 -15.90
C ILE A 356 -21.44 3.66 -16.49
N PHE A 357 -21.85 2.72 -15.64
CA PHE A 357 -22.61 1.53 -16.03
C PHE A 357 -23.52 1.10 -14.87
N THR A 358 -24.77 0.76 -15.19
CA THR A 358 -25.72 0.19 -14.24
C THR A 358 -26.32 -1.09 -14.83
N ASN A 359 -26.45 -2.12 -13.99
CA ASN A 359 -27.06 -3.38 -14.40
C ASN A 359 -27.97 -3.94 -13.32
N THR A 360 -28.90 -4.79 -13.76
CA THR A 360 -29.88 -5.46 -12.91
C THR A 360 -29.98 -6.90 -13.37
N ASP A 361 -29.82 -7.84 -12.44
CA ASP A 361 -29.81 -9.27 -12.76
C ASP A 361 -31.23 -9.86 -12.92
N LEU A 362 -32.26 -9.16 -12.41
CA LEU A 362 -33.65 -9.58 -12.53
C LEU A 362 -34.23 -9.12 -13.87
N ALA A 363 -34.65 -10.07 -14.71
CA ALA A 363 -35.26 -9.81 -16.01
C ALA A 363 -36.45 -10.75 -16.29
N PHE A 364 -37.49 -10.21 -16.94
CA PHE A 364 -38.70 -10.96 -17.35
C PHE A 364 -38.85 -11.09 -18.87
N GLU A 365 -37.85 -10.68 -19.64
CA GLU A 365 -37.92 -10.56 -21.10
C GLU A 365 -37.61 -11.87 -21.83
N LYS A 366 -37.25 -12.93 -21.09
CA LYS A 366 -36.92 -14.23 -21.68
C LYS A 366 -38.17 -14.86 -22.29
N PRO A 367 -38.19 -15.20 -23.59
CA PRO A 367 -39.33 -15.84 -24.20
C PRO A 367 -39.58 -17.22 -23.56
N GLN A 368 -40.81 -17.45 -23.12
CA GLN A 368 -41.24 -18.71 -22.50
C GLN A 368 -42.37 -19.34 -23.31
N ILE A 369 -42.25 -20.64 -23.56
CA ILE A 369 -43.32 -21.43 -24.18
C ILE A 369 -43.98 -22.24 -23.06
N ASN A 370 -45.24 -21.96 -22.78
CA ASN A 370 -46.02 -22.70 -21.79
C ASN A 370 -46.88 -23.74 -22.52
N VAL A 371 -46.46 -25.00 -22.49
CA VAL A 371 -47.18 -26.11 -23.12
C VAL A 371 -48.29 -26.58 -22.18
N LYS A 372 -49.53 -26.17 -22.48
CA LYS A 372 -50.73 -26.69 -21.80
C LYS A 372 -51.11 -28.02 -22.43
N ILE A 373 -50.86 -29.11 -21.72
CA ILE A 373 -51.29 -30.45 -22.14
C ILE A 373 -52.75 -30.62 -21.73
N ASP A 374 -53.65 -30.57 -22.72
CA ASP A 374 -55.02 -31.01 -22.52
C ASP A 374 -55.05 -32.54 -22.54
N ARG A 375 -55.60 -33.16 -21.48
CA ARG A 375 -55.71 -34.61 -21.32
C ARG A 375 -57.17 -35.09 -21.41
N THR A 376 -58.08 -34.24 -21.86
CA THR A 376 -59.49 -34.61 -22.05
C THR A 376 -59.72 -35.58 -23.19
#